data_AF-A0A7C4C2S5-F1
#
_entry.id   AF-A0A7C4C2S5-F1
#
_cell.length_a   1.000
_cell.length_b   1.000
_cell.length_c   1.000
_cell.angle_alpha   90.00
_cell.angle_beta   90.00
_cell.angle_gamma   90.00
#
_symmetry.space_group_name_H-M   'P 1'
#
loop_
_entity.id
_entity.type
_entity.pdbx_description
1 polymer ?
#
loop_
_entity_poly.entity_id
_entity_poly.type
_entity_poly.pdbx_seq_one_letter_code
_entity_poly.pdbx_strand_id
1 'polypeptide(L)'
;MRWSKEGGMGKINCGRVIGGGLLAGLVINISEFLVNGLWLAKEWEAAMKALGKPMVNELFPIVVYNIWGFAMGIVAVWLYAAIRPRFGPGSKTAFNAAVAVWIPGYVLALIPPALGELFPLRLILIGVAVGLVEILIGTNLGAYIYKEEESPGT
;
A
#
# COMPACT_ATOMS: atom_id res chain seq x y z
N MET A 1 -39.13 -6.29 -16.26
CA MET A 1 -37.85 -5.55 -16.37
C MET A 1 -36.73 -6.56 -16.19
N ARG A 2 -36.10 -6.97 -17.31
CA ARG A 2 -35.13 -8.08 -17.36
C ARG A 2 -33.75 -7.47 -17.20
N TRP A 3 -33.16 -7.58 -16.02
CA TRP A 3 -31.79 -7.19 -15.77
C TRP A 3 -30.89 -8.00 -16.70
N SER A 4 -30.27 -7.31 -17.66
CA SER A 4 -29.26 -7.90 -18.54
C SER A 4 -28.11 -8.35 -17.66
N LYS A 5 -27.70 -9.62 -17.78
CA LYS A 5 -26.43 -10.10 -17.23
C LYS A 5 -25.34 -9.19 -17.79
N GLU A 6 -24.72 -8.40 -16.91
CA GLU A 6 -23.56 -7.59 -17.24
C GLU A 6 -22.48 -8.51 -17.80
N GLY A 7 -22.00 -8.18 -18.99
CA GLY A 7 -21.03 -8.97 -19.72
C GLY A 7 -19.74 -9.15 -18.93
N GLY A 8 -19.39 -10.41 -18.68
CA GLY A 8 -18.03 -10.93 -18.57
C GLY A 8 -16.98 -10.04 -17.89
N MET A 9 -17.24 -9.52 -16.69
CA MET A 9 -16.12 -9.22 -15.80
C MET A 9 -15.55 -10.57 -15.34
N GLY A 10 -14.40 -10.96 -15.87
CA GLY A 10 -13.66 -12.12 -15.36
C GLY A 10 -13.60 -12.03 -13.83
N LYS A 11 -14.05 -13.07 -13.12
CA LYS A 11 -14.17 -13.03 -11.67
C LYS A 11 -12.80 -12.75 -11.06
N ILE A 12 -12.71 -11.64 -10.31
CA ILE A 12 -11.52 -11.34 -9.51
C ILE A 12 -11.34 -12.48 -8.51
N ASN A 13 -10.19 -13.16 -8.58
CA ASN A 13 -9.84 -14.19 -7.61
C ASN A 13 -9.52 -13.56 -6.25
N CYS A 14 -10.51 -13.49 -5.35
CA CYS A 14 -10.35 -12.89 -4.02
C CYS A 14 -9.26 -13.58 -3.19
N GLY A 15 -9.13 -14.91 -3.30
CA GLY A 15 -8.11 -15.67 -2.58
C GLY A 15 -6.69 -15.24 -2.97
N ARG A 16 -6.45 -15.05 -4.28
CA ARG A 16 -5.17 -14.56 -4.78
C ARG A 16 -4.94 -13.08 -4.56
N VAL A 17 -6.00 -12.27 -4.52
CA VAL A 17 -5.88 -10.86 -4.08
C VAL A 17 -5.39 -10.81 -2.64
N ILE A 18 -5.99 -11.59 -1.73
CA ILE A 18 -5.59 -11.61 -0.32
C ILE A 18 -4.16 -12.15 -0.20
N GLY A 19 -3.85 -13.29 -0.83
CA GLY A 19 -2.51 -13.87 -0.78
C GLY A 19 -1.42 -12.94 -1.34
N GLY A 20 -1.65 -12.36 -2.52
CA GLY A 20 -0.73 -11.40 -3.14
C GLY A 20 -0.64 -10.10 -2.34
N GLY A 21 -1.76 -9.64 -1.80
CA GLY A 21 -1.86 -8.45 -0.98
C GLY A 21 -1.11 -8.57 0.34
N LEU A 22 -1.17 -9.74 0.99
CA LEU A 22 -0.40 -10.01 2.20
C LEU A 22 1.10 -10.04 1.93
N LEU A 23 1.53 -10.63 0.80
CA LEU A 23 2.93 -10.58 0.37
C LEU A 23 3.38 -9.13 0.11
N ALA A 24 2.56 -8.33 -0.58
CA ALA A 24 2.83 -6.92 -0.81
C ALA A 24 2.91 -6.13 0.50
N GLY A 25 1.97 -6.36 1.42
CA GLY A 25 1.92 -5.71 2.73
C GLY A 25 3.07 -6.10 3.64
N LEU A 26 3.57 -7.34 3.54
CA LEU A 26 4.78 -7.76 4.26
C LEU A 26 6.00 -6.95 3.83
N VAL A 27 6.16 -6.71 2.53
CA VAL A 27 7.26 -5.88 1.98
C VAL A 27 7.17 -4.45 2.51
N ILE A 28 5.95 -3.88 2.52
CA ILE A 28 5.68 -2.55 3.08
C ILE A 28 6.06 -2.52 4.57
N ASN A 29 5.55 -3.45 5.38
CA ASN A 29 5.80 -3.46 6.83
C ASN A 29 7.28 -3.66 7.17
N ILE A 30 8.03 -4.48 6.42
CA ILE A 30 9.47 -4.62 6.60
C ILE A 30 10.19 -3.30 6.29
N SER A 31 9.80 -2.64 5.20
CA SER A 31 10.40 -1.36 4.78
C SER A 31 10.12 -0.26 5.82
N GLU A 32 8.89 -0.16 6.29
CA GLU A 32 8.46 0.72 7.37
C GLU A 32 9.23 0.46 8.67
N PHE A 33 9.42 -0.81 9.05
CA PHE A 33 10.23 -1.14 10.22
C PHE A 33 11.69 -0.71 10.06
N LEU A 34 12.32 -1.00 8.92
CA LEU A 34 13.72 -0.65 8.68
C LEU A 34 13.92 0.87 8.61
N VAL A 35 13.03 1.58 7.93
CA VAL A 35 13.15 3.02 7.71
C VAL A 35 12.68 3.81 8.92
N ASN A 36 11.46 3.60 9.39
CA ASN A 36 10.88 4.41 10.47
C ASN A 36 11.24 3.88 11.85
N GLY A 37 11.31 2.55 12.01
CA GLY A 37 11.64 1.91 13.28
C GLY A 37 13.13 1.89 13.63
N LEU A 38 14.04 1.87 12.64
CA LEU A 38 15.48 1.82 12.88
C LEU A 38 16.21 3.08 12.39
N TRP A 39 16.05 3.45 11.12
CA TRP A 39 16.84 4.53 10.53
C TRP A 39 16.42 5.91 11.03
N LEU A 40 15.12 6.21 11.02
CA LEU A 40 14.55 7.52 11.35
C LEU A 40 13.97 7.59 12.77
N ALA A 41 14.22 6.57 13.60
CA ALA A 41 13.61 6.46 14.92
C ALA A 41 13.91 7.68 15.81
N LYS A 42 15.15 8.18 15.78
CA LYS A 42 15.57 9.36 16.55
C LYS A 42 14.94 10.65 16.04
N GLU A 43 14.78 10.78 14.72
CA GLU A 43 14.12 11.91 14.09
C GLU A 43 12.62 11.94 14.44
N TRP A 44 11.95 10.78 14.43
CA TRP A 44 10.57 10.66 14.90
C TRP A 44 10.43 10.98 16.38
N GLU A 45 11.34 10.50 17.23
CA GLU A 45 11.37 10.85 18.65
C GLU A 45 11.51 12.37 18.85
N ALA A 46 12.47 13.00 18.17
CA ALA A 46 12.70 14.43 18.26
C ALA A 46 11.49 15.24 17.77
N ALA A 47 10.87 14.82 16.66
CA ALA A 47 9.70 15.49 16.11
C ALA A 47 8.47 15.37 17.03
N MET A 48 8.22 14.18 17.59
CA MET A 48 7.13 13.98 18.56
C MET A 48 7.34 14.76 19.85
N LYS A 49 8.59 14.84 20.34
CA LYS A 49 8.96 15.68 21.48
C LYS A 49 8.73 17.17 21.21
N ALA A 50 9.05 17.65 20.01
CA ALA A 50 8.78 19.03 19.61
C ALA A 50 7.28 19.37 19.61
N LEU A 51 6.43 18.38 19.30
CA LEU A 51 4.97 18.49 19.39
C LEU A 51 4.43 18.33 20.82
N GLY A 52 5.29 18.15 21.84
CA GLY A 52 4.89 17.90 23.22
C GLY A 52 4.14 16.56 23.40
N LYS A 53 4.26 15.63 22.46
CA LYS A 53 3.59 14.33 22.51
C LYS A 53 4.51 13.26 23.12
N PRO A 54 3.99 12.38 23.97
CA PRO A 54 4.78 11.25 24.48
C PRO A 54 5.23 10.38 23.31
N MET A 55 6.41 9.77 23.46
CA MET A 55 6.91 8.84 22.44
C MET A 55 5.95 7.66 22.32
N VAL A 56 5.67 7.27 21.08
CA VAL A 56 4.75 6.19 20.78
C VAL A 56 5.44 4.84 20.98
N ASN A 57 5.84 4.54 22.21
CA ASN A 57 6.37 3.23 22.61
C ASN A 57 5.24 2.28 23.03
N GLU A 58 4.05 2.47 22.47
CA GLU A 58 2.89 1.67 22.75
C GLU A 58 2.70 0.61 21.67
N LEU A 59 2.35 -0.60 22.09
CA LEU A 59 2.08 -1.72 21.18
C LEU A 59 0.95 -1.38 20.18
N PHE A 60 0.00 -0.55 20.59
CA PHE A 60 -1.20 -0.27 19.80
C PHE A 60 -0.90 0.43 18.46
N PRO A 61 -0.17 1.56 18.40
CA PRO A 61 0.13 2.20 17.12
C PRO A 61 0.99 1.34 16.18
N ILE A 62 1.91 0.53 16.71
CA ILE A 62 2.68 -0.43 15.92
C ILE A 62 1.75 -1.43 15.22
N VAL A 63 0.77 -1.97 15.95
CA VAL A 63 -0.22 -2.89 15.37
C VAL A 63 -1.06 -2.19 14.29
N VAL A 64 -1.50 -0.96 14.54
CA VAL A 64 -2.29 -0.18 13.57
C VAL A 64 -1.49 0.09 12.29
N TYR A 65 -0.22 0.47 12.39
CA TYR A 65 0.64 0.68 11.21
C TYR A 65 0.87 -0.61 10.42
N ASN A 66 1.05 -1.75 11.10
CA ASN A 66 1.17 -3.03 10.41
C ASN A 66 -0.11 -3.41 9.66
N ILE A 67 -1.28 -3.20 10.27
CA ILE A 67 -2.57 -3.41 9.62
C ILE A 67 -2.72 -2.48 8.41
N TRP A 68 -2.30 -1.23 8.54
CA TRP A 68 -2.29 -0.27 7.44
C TRP A 68 -1.42 -0.73 6.28
N GLY A 69 -0.19 -1.20 6.53
CA GLY A 69 0.68 -1.73 5.47
C GLY A 69 0.09 -2.94 4.74
N PHE A 70 -0.57 -3.85 5.48
CA PHE A 70 -1.31 -4.96 4.85
C PHE A 70 -2.52 -4.49 4.04
N ALA A 71 -3.28 -3.52 4.55
CA ALA A 71 -4.40 -2.93 3.82
C ALA A 71 -3.93 -2.28 2.51
N MET A 72 -2.83 -1.52 2.53
CA MET A 72 -2.22 -0.93 1.36
C MET A 72 -1.79 -1.97 0.32
N GLY A 73 -1.14 -3.05 0.77
CA GLY A 73 -0.75 -4.16 -0.10
C GLY A 73 -1.96 -4.85 -0.75
N ILE A 74 -3.01 -5.13 0.03
CA ILE A 74 -4.24 -5.76 -0.47
C ILE A 74 -4.97 -4.85 -1.47
N VAL A 75 -5.12 -3.57 -1.16
CA VAL A 75 -5.76 -2.60 -2.05
C VAL A 75 -4.97 -2.45 -3.35
N ALA A 76 -3.64 -2.43 -3.31
CA ALA A 76 -2.82 -2.34 -4.51
C ALA A 76 -2.94 -3.58 -5.41
N VAL A 77 -2.93 -4.79 -4.83
CA VAL A 77 -3.10 -6.04 -5.60
C VAL A 77 -4.53 -6.20 -6.10
N TRP A 78 -5.53 -5.77 -5.32
CA TRP A 78 -6.92 -5.72 -5.77
C TRP A 78 -7.09 -4.76 -6.94
N LEU A 79 -6.48 -3.57 -6.88
CA LEU A 79 -6.55 -2.60 -7.96
C LEU A 79 -5.85 -3.14 -9.21
N TYR A 80 -4.69 -3.79 -9.06
CA TYR A 80 -4.03 -4.52 -10.14
C TYR A 80 -4.97 -5.52 -10.79
N ALA A 81 -5.62 -6.38 -10.01
CA ALA A 81 -6.59 -7.36 -10.50
C ALA A 81 -7.77 -6.70 -11.23
N ALA A 82 -8.27 -5.58 -10.72
CA ALA A 82 -9.41 -4.86 -11.30
C ALA A 82 -9.08 -4.21 -12.66
N ILE A 83 -7.85 -3.70 -12.83
CA ILE A 83 -7.44 -3.04 -14.08
C ILE A 83 -6.80 -4.02 -15.08
N ARG A 84 -6.32 -5.18 -14.62
CA ARG A 84 -5.68 -6.23 -15.45
C ARG A 84 -6.46 -6.62 -16.72
N PRO A 85 -7.79 -6.78 -16.71
CA PRO A 85 -8.53 -7.14 -17.93
C PRO A 85 -8.41 -6.11 -19.06
N ARG A 86 -8.17 -4.83 -18.74
CA ARG A 86 -8.05 -3.74 -19.72
C ARG A 86 -6.60 -3.41 -20.07
N PHE A 87 -5.70 -3.50 -19.09
CA PHE A 87 -4.29 -3.13 -19.23
C PHE A 87 -3.38 -4.31 -19.58
N GLY A 88 -3.89 -5.54 -19.49
CA GLY A 88 -3.14 -6.77 -19.63
C GLY A 88 -2.36 -7.16 -18.36
N PRO A 89 -1.87 -8.41 -18.28
CA PRO A 89 -1.00 -8.85 -17.19
C PRO A 89 0.40 -8.19 -17.25
N GLY A 90 1.05 -8.07 -16.10
CA GLY A 90 2.48 -7.77 -16.00
C GLY A 90 2.84 -6.50 -15.21
N SER A 91 4.14 -6.21 -15.17
CA SER A 91 4.72 -5.18 -14.29
C SER A 91 4.25 -3.76 -14.59
N LYS A 92 3.89 -3.43 -15.84
CA LYS A 92 3.34 -2.11 -16.19
C LYS A 92 1.98 -1.87 -15.52
N THR A 93 1.13 -2.89 -15.50
CA THR A 93 -0.18 -2.84 -14.84
C THR A 93 -0.02 -2.77 -13.32
N ALA A 94 0.92 -3.54 -12.76
CA ALA A 94 1.25 -3.47 -11.33
C ALA A 94 1.78 -2.09 -10.92
N PHE A 95 2.63 -1.48 -11.75
CA PHE A 95 3.11 -0.12 -11.57
C PHE A 95 1.97 0.90 -11.51
N ASN A 96 1.03 0.85 -12.47
CA ASN A 96 -0.12 1.76 -12.48
C ASN A 96 -0.98 1.61 -11.23
N ALA A 97 -1.25 0.37 -10.80
CA ALA A 97 -2.00 0.10 -9.57
C ALA A 97 -1.28 0.61 -8.32
N ALA A 98 0.03 0.34 -8.21
CA ALA A 98 0.84 0.79 -7.09
C ALA A 98 0.88 2.33 -6.99
N VAL A 99 1.11 3.04 -8.11
CA VAL A 99 1.10 4.52 -8.13
C VAL A 99 -0.27 5.08 -7.76
N ALA A 100 -1.35 4.46 -8.26
CA ALA A 100 -2.71 4.90 -7.95
C ALA A 100 -3.07 4.74 -6.46
N VAL A 101 -2.50 3.75 -5.77
CA VAL A 101 -2.66 3.57 -4.31
C VAL A 101 -1.68 4.43 -3.51
N TRP A 102 -0.47 4.61 -4.02
CA TRP A 102 0.57 5.42 -3.40
C TRP A 102 0.18 6.89 -3.27
N ILE A 103 -0.42 7.49 -4.31
CA ILE A 103 -0.81 8.91 -4.28
C ILE A 103 -1.71 9.22 -3.08
N PRO A 104 -2.88 8.58 -2.88
CA PRO A 104 -3.72 8.86 -1.73
C PRO A 104 -3.10 8.39 -0.42
N GLY A 105 -2.42 7.23 -0.40
CA GLY A 105 -1.90 6.64 0.84
C GLY A 105 -0.66 7.32 1.43
N TYR A 106 0.15 7.99 0.60
CA TYR A 106 1.37 8.66 1.04
C TYR A 106 1.34 10.15 0.71
N VAL A 107 1.19 10.52 -0.57
CA VAL A 107 1.30 11.92 -0.99
C VAL A 107 0.19 12.76 -0.36
N LEU A 108 -1.08 12.40 -0.61
CA LEU A 108 -2.21 13.19 -0.12
C LEU A 108 -2.35 13.10 1.41
N ALA A 109 -2.11 11.92 1.98
CA ALA A 109 -2.14 11.71 3.44
C ALA A 109 -1.12 12.60 4.19
N LEU A 110 0.01 12.93 3.56
CA LEU A 110 1.07 13.74 4.16
C LEU A 110 0.99 15.24 3.82
N ILE A 111 0.03 15.69 3.00
CA ILE A 111 -0.16 17.14 2.74
C ILE A 111 -0.56 17.90 4.01
N PRO A 112 -1.60 17.50 4.78
CA PRO A 112 -1.97 18.22 5.99
C PRO A 112 -0.83 18.38 7.02
N PRO A 113 -0.06 17.33 7.38
CA PRO A 113 1.06 17.51 8.30
C PRO A 113 2.20 18.34 7.72
N ALA A 114 2.40 18.35 6.39
CA ALA A 114 3.38 19.21 5.75
C ALA A 114 2.98 20.70 5.82
N LEU A 115 1.72 21.03 5.51
CA LEU A 115 1.21 22.40 5.58
C LEU A 115 1.10 22.92 7.02
N GLY A 116 0.82 22.02 7.97
CA GLY A 116 0.79 22.34 9.40
C GLY A 116 2.16 22.39 10.06
N GLU A 117 3.25 22.21 9.30
CA GLU A 117 4.63 22.15 9.80
C GLU A 117 4.80 21.20 10.99
N LEU A 118 4.00 20.12 11.03
CA LEU A 118 3.97 19.20 12.18
C LEU A 118 5.24 18.38 12.30
N PHE A 119 5.86 18.08 11.15
CA PHE A 119 7.09 17.31 11.07
C PHE A 119 8.09 17.98 10.13
N PRO A 120 9.41 17.77 10.33
CA PRO A 120 10.41 18.27 9.41
C PRO A 120 10.12 17.81 7.97
N LEU A 121 10.13 18.74 7.01
CA LEU A 121 9.81 18.43 5.61
C LEU A 121 10.67 17.29 5.04
N ARG A 122 11.95 17.22 5.44
CA ARG A 122 12.85 16.12 5.08
C ARG A 122 12.29 14.74 5.48
N LEU A 123 11.71 14.63 6.69
CA LEU A 123 11.16 13.38 7.21
C LEU A 123 9.95 12.93 6.38
N ILE A 124 9.08 13.89 6.04
CA ILE A 124 7.93 13.67 5.16
C ILE A 124 8.37 13.21 3.76
N LEU A 125 9.34 13.91 3.15
CA LEU A 125 9.84 13.59 1.82
C LEU A 125 10.48 12.19 1.75
N ILE A 126 11.19 11.78 2.81
CA ILE A 126 11.72 10.41 2.91
C ILE A 126 10.57 9.40 2.94
N GLY A 127 9.55 9.63 3.76
CA GLY A 127 8.36 8.76 3.82
C GLY A 127 7.66 8.61 2.47
N VAL A 128 7.46 9.72 1.75
CA VAL A 128 6.86 9.71 0.40
C VAL A 128 7.71 8.90 -0.59
N ALA A 129 9.03 9.09 -0.58
CA ALA A 129 9.94 8.43 -1.51
C ALA A 129 10.09 6.93 -1.21
N VAL A 130 10.27 6.56 0.06
CA VAL A 130 10.35 5.16 0.50
C VAL A 130 9.03 4.45 0.23
N GLY A 131 7.91 5.09 0.58
CA GLY A 131 6.57 4.61 0.31
C GLY A 131 6.32 4.26 -1.16
N LEU A 132 6.91 5.03 -2.08
CA LEU A 132 6.83 4.72 -3.52
C LEU A 132 7.60 3.45 -3.85
N VAL A 133 8.82 3.30 -3.33
CA VAL A 133 9.67 2.14 -3.63
C VAL A 133 9.07 0.86 -3.08
N GLU A 134 8.65 0.86 -1.81
CA GLU A 134 8.11 -0.34 -1.16
C GLU A 134 6.79 -0.81 -1.79
N ILE A 135 5.87 0.10 -2.14
CA ILE A 135 4.60 -0.27 -2.74
C ILE A 135 4.78 -0.74 -4.18
N LEU A 136 5.75 -0.19 -4.92
CA LEU A 136 6.10 -0.67 -6.25
C LEU A 136 6.63 -2.11 -6.20
N ILE A 137 7.57 -2.38 -5.28
CA ILE A 137 8.15 -3.72 -5.11
C ILE A 137 7.07 -4.70 -4.62
N GLY A 138 6.35 -4.34 -3.55
CA GLY A 138 5.32 -5.17 -2.95
C GLY A 138 4.20 -5.51 -3.93
N THR A 139 3.68 -4.51 -4.67
CA THR A 139 2.61 -4.74 -5.64
C THR A 139 3.07 -5.62 -6.80
N ASN A 140 4.31 -5.46 -7.28
CA ASN A 140 4.84 -6.34 -8.33
C ASN A 140 4.95 -7.80 -7.84
N LEU A 141 5.42 -8.02 -6.60
CA LEU A 141 5.50 -9.35 -6.01
C LEU A 141 4.10 -9.97 -5.79
N GLY A 142 3.14 -9.19 -5.30
CA GLY A 142 1.75 -9.63 -5.15
C GLY A 142 1.07 -9.92 -6.49
N ALA A 143 1.31 -9.07 -7.49
CA ALA A 143 0.81 -9.25 -8.86
C ALA A 143 1.40 -10.48 -9.55
N TYR A 144 2.65 -10.85 -9.25
CA TYR A 144 3.31 -12.02 -9.81
C TYR A 144 2.61 -13.33 -9.41
N ILE A 145 2.10 -13.41 -8.18
CA ILE A 145 1.38 -14.61 -7.70
C ILE A 145 -0.12 -14.60 -8.05
N TYR A 146 -0.64 -13.46 -8.48
CA TYR A 146 -2.04 -13.30 -8.89
C TYR A 146 -2.31 -13.96 -10.25
N LYS A 147 -3.40 -14.73 -10.32
CA LYS A 147 -4.00 -15.21 -11.57
C LYS A 147 -5.53 -15.09 -11.46
N GLU A 148 -6.22 -15.00 -12.58
CA GLU A 148 -7.68 -14.95 -12.57
C GLU A 148 -8.30 -16.29 -12.13
N GLU A 149 -9.56 -16.28 -11.70
CA GLU A 149 -10.32 -17.53 -11.61
C GLU A 149 -10.54 -18.09 -13.01
N GLU A 150 -10.23 -19.37 -13.21
CA GLU A 150 -10.66 -20.06 -14.42
C GLU A 150 -12.18 -20.08 -14.44
N SER A 151 -12.77 -19.63 -15.56
CA SER A 151 -14.19 -19.84 -15.78
C SER A 151 -14.40 -21.36 -15.84
N PRO A 152 -15.31 -21.95 -15.03
CA PRO A 152 -15.66 -23.34 -15.22
C PRO A 152 -16.10 -23.50 -16.68
N GLY A 153 -15.36 -24.33 -17.42
CA GLY A 153 -15.53 -24.49 -18.85
C GLY A 153 -17.01 -24.63 -19.22
N THR A 154 -17.45 -23.84 -20.18
CA THR A 154 -18.70 -24.04 -20.91
C THR A 154 -18.67 -25.35 -21.68
#